data_AF-A0A3C0BSQ2-F1
#
_entry.id   AF-A0A3C0BSQ2-F1
#
_cell.length_a   1.000
_cell.length_b   1.000
_cell.length_c   1.000
_cell.angle_alpha   90.00
_cell.angle_beta   90.00
_cell.angle_gamma   90.00
#
_symmetry.space_group_name_H-M   'P 1'
#
loop_
_entity.id
_entity.type
_entity.pdbx_description
1 polymer ?
#
loop_
_entity_poly.entity_id
_entity_poly.type
_entity_poly.pdbx_seq_one_letter_code
_entity_poly.pdbx_strand_id
1 'polypeptide(L)' 'MTIRFVEAAEAELGAALGHYESESPGLGAEFLVEVTSVVNRLAEFPDAWQELESGVRRCRLNRFP' A
#
# COMPACT_ATOMS: atom_id res chain seq x y z
N MET A 1 5.40 -13.27 -9.40
CA MET A 1 5.62 -11.85 -9.68
C MET A 1 6.48 -11.27 -8.56
N THR A 2 7.55 -10.55 -8.88
CA THR A 2 8.42 -9.93 -7.86
C THR A 2 7.93 -8.53 -7.55
N ILE A 3 7.70 -8.24 -6.27
CA ILE A 3 7.26 -6.93 -5.80
C ILE A 3 8.41 -6.30 -5.05
N ARG A 4 8.69 -5.03 -5.35
CA ARG A 4 9.76 -4.28 -4.71
C ARG A 4 9.26 -2.89 -4.37
N PHE A 5 9.41 -2.51 -3.11
CA PHE A 5 9.25 -1.13 -2.69
C PHE A 5 10.54 -0.36 -2.97
N VAL A 6 10.42 0.90 -3.38
CA VAL A 6 11.56 1.82 -3.37
C VAL A 6 11.78 2.30 -1.94
N GLU A 7 13.00 2.69 -1.61
CA GLU A 7 13.38 3.13 -0.26
C GLU A 7 12.44 4.21 0.31
N ALA A 8 12.07 5.19 -0.53
CA ALA A 8 11.10 6.23 -0.14
C ALA A 8 9.73 5.64 0.25
N ALA A 9 9.24 4.64 -0.49
CA ALA A 9 7.96 4.00 -0.20
C ALA A 9 8.01 3.13 1.07
N GLU A 10 9.15 2.49 1.36
CA GLU A 10 9.34 1.76 2.62
C GLU A 10 9.35 2.71 3.82
N ALA A 11 10.03 3.85 3.70
CA ALA A 11 10.05 4.89 4.73
C ALA A 11 8.65 5.49 4.96
N GLU A 12 7.92 5.83 3.89
CA GLU A 12 6.55 6.33 3.97
C GLU A 12 5.60 5.31 4.62
N LEU A 13 5.70 4.02 4.25
CA LEU A 13 4.92 2.94 4.84
C LEU A 13 5.19 2.82 6.35
N GLY A 14 6.46 2.87 6.76
CA GLY A 14 6.84 2.84 8.17
C GLY A 14 6.34 4.05 8.96
N ALA A 15 6.41 5.25 8.38
CA ALA A 15 5.88 6.47 9.00
C ALA A 15 4.36 6.41 9.17
N ALA A 16 3.63 5.96 8.15
CA ALA A 16 2.17 5.79 8.21
C ALA A 16 1.76 4.73 9.23
N LEU A 17 2.48 3.61 9.29
CA LEU A 17 2.28 2.58 10.31
C LEU A 17 2.40 3.15 11.73
N GLY A 18 3.47 3.89 12.00
CA GLY A 18 3.70 4.53 13.29
C GLY A 18 2.65 5.60 13.63
N HIS A 19 2.23 6.38 12.63
CA HIS A 19 1.16 7.36 12.81
C HIS A 19 -0.16 6.68 13.22
N TYR A 20 -0.63 5.69 12.46
CA TYR A 20 -1.88 5.01 12.77
C TYR A 20 -1.83 4.28 14.11
N GLU A 21 -0.72 3.61 14.44
CA GLU A 21 -0.57 2.96 15.74
C GLU A 21 -0.60 3.96 16.91
N SER A 22 -0.10 5.18 16.70
CA SER A 22 -0.16 6.25 17.72
C SER A 22 -1.56 6.84 17.93
N GLU A 23 -2.40 6.82 16.90
CA GLU A 23 -3.80 7.28 16.99
C GLU A 23 -4.68 6.28 17.75
N SER A 24 -4.48 4.98 17.53
CA SER A 24 -5.15 3.92 18.30
C SER A 24 -4.34 2.63 18.26
N PRO A 25 -4.17 1.93 19.41
CA PRO A 25 -3.52 0.63 19.45
C PRO A 25 -4.15 -0.35 18.44
N GLY A 26 -3.31 -1.01 17.64
CA GLY A 26 -3.70 -1.98 16.61
C GLY A 26 -4.11 -1.38 15.26
N LEU A 27 -4.33 -0.07 15.16
CA LEU A 27 -4.72 0.57 13.90
C LEU A 27 -3.60 0.54 12.86
N GLY A 28 -2.33 0.60 13.30
CA GLY A 28 -1.19 0.43 12.42
C GLY A 28 -1.16 -0.98 11.81
N ALA A 29 -1.41 -2.00 12.62
CA ALA A 29 -1.49 -3.38 12.14
C ALA A 29 -2.62 -3.56 11.11
N GLU A 30 -3.80 -2.97 11.34
CA GLU A 30 -4.90 -2.97 10.36
C GLU A 30 -4.51 -2.28 9.05
N PHE A 31 -3.79 -1.16 9.11
CA PHE A 31 -3.28 -0.46 7.94
C PHE A 31 -2.32 -1.34 7.13
N LEU A 32 -1.38 -2.01 7.79
CA LEU A 32 -0.42 -2.89 7.11
C LEU A 32 -1.09 -4.08 6.43
N VAL A 33 -2.16 -4.63 7.03
CA VAL A 33 -2.98 -5.69 6.42
C VAL A 33 -3.65 -5.19 5.15
N GLU A 34 -4.21 -3.98 5.16
CA GLU A 34 -4.84 -3.39 3.97
C GLU A 34 -3.82 -3.16 2.85
N VAL A 35 -2.64 -2.60 3.15
CA VAL A 35 -1.54 -2.42 2.18
C VAL A 35 -1.13 -3.77 1.58
N THR A 36 -0.96 -4.79 2.41
CA THR A 36 -0.59 -6.15 1.96
C THR A 36 -1.66 -6.75 1.05
N SER A 37 -2.95 -6.53 1.36
CA SER A 37 -4.07 -6.97 0.51
C SER A 37 -4.03 -6.34 -0.88
N VAL A 38 -3.73 -5.03 -0.94
CA VAL A 38 -3.57 -4.32 -2.21
C VAL A 38 -2.37 -4.83 -3.00
N VAL A 39 -1.23 -5.05 -2.34
CA VAL A 39 -0.02 -5.63 -2.96
C VAL A 39 -0.31 -7.01 -3.57
N ASN A 40 -1.05 -7.86 -2.87
CA ASN A 40 -1.46 -9.17 -3.39
C ASN A 40 -2.39 -9.03 -4.60
N ARG A 41 -3.34 -8.09 -4.57
CA ARG A 41 -4.24 -7.83 -5.71
C ARG A 41 -3.49 -7.29 -6.93
N LEU A 42 -2.48 -6.45 -6.72
CA LEU A 42 -1.57 -5.98 -7.77
C LEU A 42 -0.78 -7.14 -8.38
N ALA A 43 -0.37 -8.11 -7.56
CA ALA A 43 0.34 -9.30 -8.03
C ALA A 43 -0.52 -10.23 -8.89
N GLU A 44 -1.81 -10.35 -8.53
CA GLU A 44 -2.78 -11.19 -9.23
C GLU A 44 -3.28 -10.53 -10.52
N PHE A 45 -3.51 -9.22 -10.49
CA PHE A 45 -4.08 -8.47 -11.61
C PHE A 45 -3.24 -7.22 -11.97
N PRO A 46 -2.00 -7.39 -12.47
CA PRO A 46 -1.10 -6.26 -12.72
C PRO A 46 -1.68 -5.21 -13.68
N ASP A 47 -2.59 -5.65 -14.57
CA ASP A 47 -3.20 -4.81 -15.59
C ASP A 47 -4.58 -4.23 -15.23
N ALA A 48 -5.11 -4.49 -14.02
CA ALA A 48 -6.49 -4.12 -13.68
C ALA A 48 -6.74 -2.62 -13.47
N TRP A 49 -5.70 -1.84 -13.18
CA TRP A 49 -5.83 -0.39 -12.93
C TRP A 49 -5.44 0.44 -14.15
N GLN A 50 -6.17 1.53 -14.37
CA GLN A 50 -5.88 2.47 -15.45
C GLN A 50 -4.47 3.07 -15.32
N GLU A 51 -3.75 3.12 -16.44
CA GLU A 51 -2.49 3.86 -16.54
C GLU A 51 -2.75 5.36 -16.48
N LEU A 52 -2.05 6.03 -15.58
CA LEU A 52 -2.04 7.48 -15.48
C LEU A 52 -1.00 8.07 -16.44
N GLU A 53 0.15 7.41 -16.51
CA GLU A 53 1.28 7.71 -17.38
C GLU A 53 1.95 6.38 -17.78
N SER A 54 2.88 6.42 -18.71
CA SER A 54 3.56 5.21 -19.20
C SER A 54 4.18 4.42 -18.05
N GLY A 55 3.65 3.21 -17.79
CA GLY A 55 4.12 2.34 -16.72
C GLY A 55 3.72 2.75 -15.30
N VAL A 56 2.89 3.78 -15.13
CA VAL A 56 2.45 4.28 -13.82
C VAL A 56 0.94 4.03 -13.66
N ARG A 57 0.58 3.28 -12.64
CA ARG A 57 -0.82 2.95 -12.29
C ARG A 57 -1.09 3.34 -10.85
N ARG A 58 -2.34 3.71 -10.56
CA ARG A 58 -2.79 4.05 -9.21
C ARG A 58 -3.80 3.03 -8.72
N CYS A 59 -3.41 2.28 -7.68
CA CYS A 59 -4.33 1.51 -6.87
C CYS A 59 -4.56 2.23 -5.54
N ARG A 60 -5.83 2.37 -5.15
CA ARG A 60 -6.20 2.93 -3.84
C ARG A 60 -6.35 1.79 -2.84
N LEU A 61 -6.05 2.08 -1.58
CA LEU A 61 -6.50 1.26 -0.47
C LEU A 61 -8.03 1.34 -0.38
N ASN A 62 -8.69 0.28 0.07
CA ASN A 62 -10.14 0.27 0.26
C ASN A 62 -10.52 0.90 1.62
N ARG A 63 -9.58 0.88 2.57
CA ARG A 63 -9.67 1.47 3.90
C ARG A 63 -8.47 2.39 4.09
N PHE A 64 -8.59 3.34 5.01
CA PHE A 64 -7.60 4.39 5.31
C PHE A 64 -7.55 5.54 4.29
N PRO A 65 -7.52 6.81 4.74
CA PRO A 65 -7.35 7.99 3.89
C PRO A 65 -5.95 8.08 3.27
#